data_AF-U3U242-F1
#
_entry.id   AF-U3U242-F1
#
_cell.length_a   1.000
_cell.length_b   1.000
_cell.length_c   1.000
_cell.angle_alpha   90.00
_cell.angle_beta   90.00
_cell.angle_gamma   90.00
#
_symmetry.space_group_name_H-M   'P 1'
#
loop_
_entity.id
_entity.type
_entity.pdbx_description
1 polymer ?
#
loop_
_entity_poly.entity_id
_entity_poly.type
_entity_poly.pdbx_seq_one_letter_code
_entity_poly.pdbx_strand_id
1 'polypeptide(L)'
;MLIQGAILCLAMNIYHEARGEPVKGQIAVGTVTMNRANWDVKEICPVVYAPKQFSWTSLHKHPHRHPPQHDKSWQRAQRLAQWIVEGKLADVTKGATFFHAHSARPAWRHAFQRTVVIGNHVFYASR
;
A
#
# COMPACT_ATOMS: atom_id res chain seq x y z
N MET A 1 17.83 6.31 11.64
CA MET A 1 17.56 4.87 11.42
C MET A 1 16.06 4.50 11.37
N LEU A 2 15.11 5.31 11.87
CA LEU A 2 13.67 4.98 11.80
C LEU A 2 13.03 5.14 10.40
N ILE A 3 13.42 6.20 9.67
CA ILE A 3 12.83 6.53 8.35
C ILE A 3 13.11 5.44 7.30
N GLN A 4 14.32 4.89 7.28
CA GLN A 4 14.69 3.85 6.31
C GLN A 4 13.87 2.57 6.48
N GLY A 5 13.58 2.17 7.73
CA GLY A 5 12.74 1.01 8.04
C GLY A 5 11.30 1.22 7.59
N ALA A 6 10.75 2.42 7.86
CA ALA A 6 9.42 2.81 7.40
C ALA A 6 9.30 2.80 5.86
N ILE A 7 10.27 3.38 5.14
CA ILE A 7 10.31 3.35 3.67
C ILE A 7 10.33 1.89 3.16
N LEU A 8 11.08 1.00 3.83
CA LEU A 8 11.12 -0.41 3.46
C LEU A 8 9.76 -1.10 3.67
N CYS A 9 9.09 -0.88 4.81
CA CYS A 9 7.74 -1.42 5.06
C CYS A 9 6.73 -0.95 4.00
N LEU A 10 6.75 0.34 3.67
CA LEU A 10 5.88 0.91 2.65
C LEU A 10 6.19 0.33 1.25
N ALA A 11 7.47 0.22 0.89
CA ALA A 11 7.90 -0.36 -0.39
C ALA A 11 7.45 -1.81 -0.53
N MET A 12 7.62 -2.62 0.53
CA MET A 12 7.16 -4.01 0.56
C MET A 12 5.66 -4.09 0.32
N ASN A 13 4.89 -3.22 0.96
CA ASN A 13 3.45 -3.21 0.78
C ASN A 13 3.04 -2.81 -0.64
N ILE A 14 3.63 -1.74 -1.20
CA ILE A 14 3.40 -1.32 -2.59
C ILE A 14 3.74 -2.45 -3.57
N TYR A 15 4.86 -3.14 -3.36
CA TYR A 15 5.28 -4.23 -4.24
C TYR A 15 4.29 -5.40 -4.20
N HIS A 16 3.95 -5.89 -3.02
CA HIS A 16 3.11 -7.07 -2.87
C HIS A 16 1.67 -6.83 -3.30
N GLU A 17 1.13 -5.65 -3.01
CA GLU A 17 -0.27 -5.33 -3.32
C GLU A 17 -0.44 -4.74 -4.73
N ALA A 18 0.59 -4.12 -5.32
CA ALA A 18 0.42 -3.31 -6.53
C ALA A 18 1.54 -3.40 -7.57
N ARG A 19 2.51 -4.33 -7.50
CA ARG A 19 3.60 -4.41 -8.52
C ARG A 19 3.12 -4.46 -9.97
N GLY A 20 1.98 -5.11 -10.23
CA GLY A 20 1.36 -5.23 -11.56
C GLY A 20 0.46 -4.07 -11.96
N GLU A 21 0.20 -3.13 -11.05
CA GLU A 21 -0.67 -1.99 -11.28
C GLU A 21 0.06 -0.86 -12.03
N PRO A 22 -0.68 0.04 -12.72
CA PRO A 22 -0.11 1.29 -13.21
C PRO A 22 0.53 2.08 -12.05
N VAL A 23 1.49 2.96 -12.36
CA VAL A 23 2.20 3.77 -11.34
C VAL A 23 1.23 4.49 -10.40
N LYS A 24 0.12 5.02 -10.93
CA LYS A 24 -0.93 5.65 -10.12
C LYS A 24 -1.56 4.70 -9.10
N GLY A 25 -1.73 3.42 -9.43
CA GLY A 25 -2.25 2.40 -8.51
C GLY A 25 -1.24 2.01 -7.43
N GLN A 26 0.05 2.01 -7.77
CA GLN A 26 1.13 1.81 -6.80
C GLN A 26 1.21 2.97 -5.78
N ILE A 27 1.08 4.20 -6.27
CA ILE A 27 0.97 5.39 -5.42
C ILE A 27 -0.26 5.28 -4.53
N ALA A 28 -1.41 4.88 -5.08
CA ALA A 28 -2.66 4.74 -4.35
C ALA A 28 -2.58 3.76 -3.15
N VAL A 29 -1.95 2.60 -3.33
CA VAL A 29 -1.73 1.65 -2.21
C VAL A 29 -0.80 2.26 -1.16
N GLY A 30 0.26 2.94 -1.59
CA GLY A 30 1.18 3.63 -0.69
C GLY A 30 0.46 4.71 0.13
N THR A 31 -0.38 5.53 -0.51
CA THR A 31 -1.09 6.61 0.18
C THR A 31 -2.23 6.10 1.07
N VAL A 32 -2.89 4.98 0.75
CA VAL A 32 -3.79 4.29 1.70
C VAL A 32 -3.04 3.90 2.98
N THR A 33 -1.82 3.37 2.83
CA THR A 33 -0.98 2.99 3.98
C THR A 33 -0.64 4.23 4.82
N MET A 34 -0.27 5.34 4.18
CA MET A 34 -0.01 6.61 4.87
C MET A 34 -1.26 7.20 5.54
N ASN A 35 -2.42 7.14 4.88
CA ASN A 35 -3.68 7.60 5.45
C ASN A 35 -4.04 6.84 6.72
N ARG A 36 -3.83 5.51 6.75
CA ARG A 36 -4.00 4.69 7.96
C ARG A 36 -2.98 5.01 9.04
N ALA A 37 -1.74 5.31 8.65
CA ALA A 37 -0.68 5.74 9.55
C ALA A 37 -0.84 7.20 10.03
N ASN A 38 -1.93 7.88 9.63
CA ASN A 38 -2.16 9.31 9.87
C ASN A 38 -0.96 10.19 9.48
N TRP A 39 -0.28 9.80 8.40
CA TRP A 39 0.96 10.40 7.91
C TRP A 39 2.13 10.43 8.92
N ASP A 40 2.07 9.64 10.00
CA ASP A 40 3.21 9.40 10.89
C ASP A 40 4.08 8.26 10.38
N VAL A 41 5.36 8.55 10.12
CA VAL A 41 6.36 7.60 9.64
C VAL A 41 6.54 6.42 10.61
N LYS A 42 6.36 6.65 11.92
CA LYS A 42 6.49 5.61 12.96
C LYS A 42 5.39 4.55 12.86
N GLU A 43 4.23 4.94 12.36
CA GLU A 43 3.04 4.08 12.28
C GLU A 43 2.97 3.25 10.98
N ILE A 44 3.85 3.50 10.01
CA ILE A 44 3.85 2.79 8.72
C ILE A 44 4.03 1.27 8.91
N CYS A 45 5.08 0.84 9.63
CA CYS A 45 5.32 -0.59 9.84
C CYS A 45 4.23 -1.24 10.72
N PRO A 46 3.78 -0.64 11.84
CA PRO A 46 2.60 -1.11 12.58
C PRO A 46 1.36 -1.32 11.69
N VAL A 47 1.04 -0.38 10.80
CA VAL A 47 -0.07 -0.52 9.85
C VAL A 47 0.16 -1.69 8.88
N VAL A 48 1.35 -1.79 8.30
CA VAL A 48 1.67 -2.86 7.33
C VAL A 48 1.58 -4.24 7.99
N TYR A 49 2.11 -4.40 9.20
CA TYR A 49 2.17 -5.69 9.90
C TYR A 49 1.00 -5.94 10.86
N ALA A 50 -0.04 -5.09 10.84
CA ALA A 50 -1.23 -5.30 11.63
C ALA A 50 -1.84 -6.69 11.33
N PRO A 51 -2.38 -7.40 12.34
CA PRO A 51 -2.89 -8.76 12.16
C PRO A 51 -3.90 -8.85 11.01
N LYS A 52 -3.64 -9.76 10.06
CA LYS A 52 -4.50 -10.01 8.87
C LYS A 52 -4.70 -8.80 7.95
N GLN A 53 -3.88 -7.76 8.08
CA GLN A 53 -4.04 -6.54 7.30
C GLN A 53 -3.69 -6.71 5.82
N PHE A 54 -2.57 -7.37 5.54
CA PHE A 54 -2.14 -7.72 4.20
C PHE A 54 -1.76 -9.20 4.18
N SER A 55 -2.23 -9.96 3.21
CA SER A 55 -2.07 -11.43 3.22
C SER A 55 -0.59 -11.85 3.19
N TRP A 56 0.24 -11.06 2.50
CA TRP A 56 1.66 -11.34 2.32
C TRP A 56 2.48 -11.30 3.61
N THR A 57 2.04 -10.61 4.66
CA THR A 57 2.77 -10.52 5.94
C THR A 57 2.76 -11.83 6.72
N SER A 58 1.81 -12.71 6.42
CA SER A 58 1.62 -14.03 7.03
C SER A 58 2.50 -15.11 6.38
N LEU A 59 3.15 -14.79 5.27
CA LEU A 59 3.87 -15.74 4.42
C LEU A 59 5.28 -16.03 4.96
N HIS A 60 5.35 -16.65 6.14
CA HIS A 60 6.61 -16.92 6.85
C HIS A 60 7.60 -17.80 6.08
N LYS A 61 7.13 -18.60 5.11
CA LYS A 61 7.92 -19.59 4.36
C LYS A 61 7.91 -19.39 2.83
N HIS A 62 7.39 -18.27 2.32
CA HIS A 62 7.33 -18.08 0.87
C HIS A 62 8.61 -17.46 0.31
N PRO A 63 9.21 -18.04 -0.75
CA PRO A 63 10.42 -17.50 -1.38
C PRO A 63 10.19 -16.10 -1.98
N HIS A 64 8.93 -15.77 -2.29
CA HIS A 64 8.56 -14.46 -2.84
C HIS A 64 8.36 -13.38 -1.78
N ARG A 65 8.49 -13.68 -0.48
CA ARG A 65 8.33 -12.68 0.59
C ARG A 65 9.28 -11.51 0.39
N HIS A 66 10.54 -11.79 0.02
CA HIS A 66 11.56 -10.78 -0.27
C HIS A 66 11.70 -10.57 -1.78
N PRO A 67 11.42 -9.37 -2.29
CA PRO A 67 11.60 -9.08 -3.72
C PRO A 67 13.07 -9.17 -4.13
N PRO A 68 13.40 -9.74 -5.31
CA PRO A 68 14.76 -9.73 -5.83
C PRO A 68 15.28 -8.31 -6.06
N GLN A 69 16.54 -8.02 -5.72
CA GLN A 69 17.11 -6.67 -5.84
C GLN A 69 17.12 -6.14 -7.29
N HIS A 70 17.25 -7.03 -8.27
CA HIS A 70 17.24 -6.68 -9.70
C HIS A 70 15.83 -6.61 -10.32
N ASP A 71 14.77 -6.85 -9.54
CA ASP A 71 13.40 -6.71 -10.02
C ASP A 71 13.07 -5.21 -10.22
N LYS A 72 12.74 -4.82 -11.45
CA LYS A 72 12.38 -3.44 -11.80
C LYS A 72 11.14 -2.95 -11.05
N SER A 73 10.21 -3.85 -10.73
CA SER A 73 9.01 -3.54 -9.95
C SER A 73 9.36 -3.27 -8.50
N TRP A 74 10.35 -3.98 -7.96
CA TRP A 74 10.86 -3.73 -6.61
C TRP A 74 11.56 -2.37 -6.51
N GLN A 75 12.47 -2.08 -7.43
CA GLN A 75 13.16 -0.79 -7.49
C GLN A 75 12.19 0.39 -7.64
N ARG A 76 11.12 0.18 -8.41
CA ARG A 76 10.03 1.16 -8.54
C ARG A 76 9.28 1.35 -7.22
N ALA A 77 8.88 0.26 -6.56
CA ALA A 77 8.19 0.32 -5.27
C ALA A 77 9.01 1.05 -4.20
N GLN A 78 10.32 0.79 -4.13
CA GLN A 78 11.25 1.51 -3.24
C GLN A 78 11.27 3.01 -3.52
N ARG A 79 11.39 3.40 -4.79
CA ARG A 79 11.41 4.82 -5.19
C ARG A 79 10.10 5.53 -4.89
N LEU A 80 8.97 4.89 -5.17
CA LEU A 80 7.65 5.44 -4.86
C LEU A 80 7.43 5.58 -3.36
N ALA A 81 7.80 4.57 -2.57
CA ALA A 81 7.73 4.64 -1.12
C ALA A 81 8.54 5.81 -0.54
N GLN A 82 9.78 6.00 -1.04
CA GLN A 82 10.61 7.12 -0.65
C GLN A 82 9.92 8.46 -0.97
N TRP A 83 9.43 8.64 -2.19
CA TRP A 83 8.78 9.89 -2.59
C TRP A 83 7.48 10.17 -1.84
N ILE A 84 6.72 9.14 -1.47
CA ILE A 84 5.52 9.29 -0.63
C ILE A 84 5.89 9.77 0.77
N VAL A 85 6.88 9.13 1.42
CA VAL A 85 7.35 9.51 2.76
C VAL A 85 7.95 10.92 2.77
N GLU A 86 8.63 11.31 1.69
CA GLU A 86 9.16 12.67 1.50
C GLU A 86 8.08 13.71 1.15
N GLY A 87 6.81 13.33 1.02
CA GLY A 87 5.70 14.24 0.68
C GLY A 87 5.73 14.75 -0.77
N LYS A 88 6.49 14.10 -1.66
CA LYS A 88 6.61 14.50 -3.07
C LYS A 88 5.45 14.02 -3.94
N LEU A 89 4.61 13.13 -3.43
CA LEU A 89 3.46 12.56 -4.12
C LEU A 89 2.19 12.78 -3.32
N ALA A 90 1.18 13.37 -3.95
CA ALA A 90 -0.12 13.61 -3.35
C ALA A 90 -0.96 12.33 -3.25
N ASP A 91 -1.93 12.32 -2.33
CA ASP A 91 -2.91 11.24 -2.24
C ASP A 91 -3.88 11.26 -3.43
N VAL A 92 -3.77 10.25 -4.29
CA VAL A 92 -4.62 10.06 -5.47
C VAL A 92 -5.93 9.34 -5.15
N THR A 93 -6.12 8.91 -3.91
CA THR A 93 -7.26 8.07 -3.48
C THR A 93 -8.41 8.84 -2.85
N LYS A 94 -8.23 10.15 -2.64
CA LYS A 94 -9.18 11.04 -1.96
C LYS A 94 -9.45 10.60 -0.50
N GLY A 95 -8.38 10.35 0.27
CA GLY A 95 -8.48 9.99 1.68
C GLY A 95 -8.87 8.53 1.93
N ALA A 96 -8.65 7.64 0.97
CA ALA A 96 -9.05 6.24 1.15
C ALA A 96 -8.20 5.57 2.24
N THR A 97 -8.86 4.74 3.04
CA THR A 97 -8.24 3.89 4.06
C THR A 97 -8.58 2.41 3.82
N PHE A 98 -9.32 2.07 2.77
CA PHE A 98 -9.62 0.69 2.38
C PHE A 98 -9.54 0.55 0.86
N PHE A 99 -9.20 -0.65 0.41
CA PHE A 99 -9.29 -1.01 -1.00
C PHE A 99 -9.51 -2.52 -1.15
N HIS A 100 -9.95 -2.93 -2.34
CA HIS A 100 -9.96 -4.33 -2.75
C HIS A 100 -9.72 -4.45 -4.27
N ALA A 101 -9.24 -5.62 -4.70
CA ALA A 101 -9.16 -5.97 -6.11
C ALA A 101 -10.55 -6.05 -6.73
N HIS A 102 -10.73 -5.62 -7.99
CA HIS A 102 -12.02 -5.54 -8.67
C HIS A 102 -12.75 -6.90 -8.74
N SER A 103 -12.00 -8.00 -8.78
CA SER A 103 -12.53 -9.36 -8.75
C SER A 103 -13.08 -9.79 -7.38
N ALA A 104 -12.67 -9.14 -6.29
CA ALA A 104 -13.13 -9.43 -4.94
C ALA A 104 -14.44 -8.71 -4.62
N ARG A 105 -15.27 -9.34 -3.77
CA ARG A 105 -16.56 -8.79 -3.33
C ARG A 105 -16.70 -8.83 -1.80
N PRO A 106 -15.88 -8.08 -1.05
CA PRO A 106 -15.95 -8.08 0.40
C PRO A 106 -17.24 -7.44 0.90
N ALA A 107 -17.89 -8.05 1.89
CA ALA A 107 -19.14 -7.55 2.46
C ALA A 107 -18.99 -6.14 3.08
N TRP A 108 -17.82 -5.85 3.69
CA TRP A 108 -17.55 -4.56 4.32
C TRP A 108 -17.62 -3.37 3.35
N ARG A 109 -17.50 -3.58 2.04
CA ARG A 109 -17.50 -2.48 1.04
C ARG A 109 -18.78 -1.64 1.06
N HIS A 110 -19.89 -2.19 1.58
CA HIS A 110 -21.17 -1.50 1.71
C HIS A 110 -21.20 -0.51 2.88
N ALA A 111 -20.30 -0.66 3.86
CA ALA A 111 -20.19 0.22 5.02
C ALA A 111 -19.43 1.52 4.71
N PHE A 112 -18.65 1.58 3.63
CA PHE A 112 -17.78 2.69 3.29
C PHE A 112 -18.17 3.39 1.99
N GLN A 113 -17.78 4.65 1.83
CA GLN A 113 -17.99 5.39 0.60
C GLN A 113 -16.90 5.04 -0.41
N ARG A 114 -17.28 4.63 -1.62
CA ARG A 114 -16.34 4.44 -2.73
C ARG A 114 -15.77 5.80 -3.15
N THR A 115 -14.45 5.94 -3.17
CA THR A 115 -13.78 7.21 -3.52
C THR A 115 -13.33 7.24 -4.98
N VAL A 116 -12.63 6.21 -5.44
CA VAL A 116 -12.07 6.12 -6.78
C VAL A 116 -11.79 4.67 -7.18
N VAL A 117 -11.68 4.41 -8.48
CA VAL A 117 -11.15 3.18 -9.06
C VAL A 117 -9.86 3.52 -9.80
N ILE A 118 -8.76 2.84 -9.47
CA ILE A 118 -7.46 3.03 -10.12
C ILE A 118 -6.88 1.65 -10.43
N GLY A 119 -6.64 1.40 -11.73
CA GLY A 119 -6.21 0.08 -12.19
C GLY A 119 -7.22 -0.99 -11.80
N ASN A 120 -6.75 -2.08 -11.19
CA ASN A 120 -7.57 -3.18 -10.72
C ASN A 120 -8.11 -2.98 -9.29
N HIS A 121 -7.91 -1.81 -8.67
CA HIS A 121 -8.33 -1.55 -7.30
C HIS A 121 -9.51 -0.58 -7.20
N VAL A 122 -10.42 -0.89 -6.27
CA VAL A 122 -11.51 -0.01 -5.83
C VAL A 122 -11.19 0.50 -4.43
N PHE A 123 -11.20 1.81 -4.24
CA PHE A 123 -10.80 2.48 -3.01
C PHE A 123 -12.01 3.07 -2.25
N TYR A 124 -11.91 3.11 -0.92
CA TYR A 124 -12.97 3.53 -0.03
C TYR A 124 -12.47 4.34 1.17
N ALA A 125 -13.31 5.24 1.66
CA ALA A 125 -13.12 6.03 2.88
C ALA A 125 -14.34 5.90 3.80
N SER A 126 -14.15 6.22 5.08
CA SER A 126 -15.26 6.45 6.02
C SER A 126 -16.20 7.53 5.46
N ARG A 127 -17.49 7.41 5.76
CA ARG A 127 -18.50 8.41 5.39
C ARG A 127 -18.32 9.71 6.16
#